data_AF-A0AA96HLN8-F1
#
_entry.id   AF-A0AA96HLN8-F1
#
_cell.length_a   1.000
_cell.length_b   1.000
_cell.length_c   1.000
_cell.angle_alpha   90.00
_cell.angle_beta   90.00
_cell.angle_gamma   90.00
#
_symmetry.space_group_name_H-M   'P 1'
#
loop_
_entity.id
_entity.type
_entity.pdbx_description
1 polymer ?
#
loop_
_entity_poly.entity_id
_entity_poly.type
_entity_poly.pdbx_seq_one_letter_code
_entity_poly.pdbx_strand_id
1 'polypeptide(L)' 'MNETDDYDDDNSVEDEMDMDTISAIDDPGSQLSAKERERQKLQEQIDAFLASGGQIQQIDSNVIADPPKKPESNYGGQPI' A
#
# COMPACT_ATOMS: atom_id res chain seq x y z
N MET A 1 -18.39 7.84 -40.43
CA MET A 1 -18.61 7.83 -38.96
C MET A 1 -17.22 7.85 -38.37
N ASN A 2 -16.84 8.96 -37.74
CA ASN A 2 -15.59 9.06 -36.99
C ASN A 2 -16.00 9.61 -35.62
N GLU A 3 -16.19 8.70 -34.68
CA GLU A 3 -16.51 9.01 -33.29
C GLU A 3 -15.39 9.88 -32.70
N THR A 4 -15.79 11.00 -32.13
CA THR A 4 -14.95 11.78 -31.22
C THR A 4 -14.92 11.03 -29.91
N ASP A 5 -13.77 10.42 -29.61
CA ASP A 5 -13.46 9.92 -28.27
C ASP A 5 -13.34 11.13 -27.34
N ASP A 6 -14.40 11.40 -26.56
CA ASP A 6 -14.35 12.25 -25.38
C ASP A 6 -13.52 11.52 -24.32
N TYR A 7 -12.23 11.88 -24.23
CA TYR A 7 -11.40 11.54 -23.08
C TYR A 7 -11.82 12.46 -21.94
N ASP A 8 -12.70 11.97 -21.07
CA ASP A 8 -12.89 12.51 -19.71
C ASP A 8 -11.59 12.24 -18.91
N ASP A 9 -10.60 13.10 -19.13
CA ASP A 9 -9.40 13.26 -18.30
C ASP A 9 -9.73 14.19 -17.12
N ASP A 10 -10.66 13.76 -16.27
CA ASP A 10 -10.91 14.37 -14.95
C ASP A 10 -10.52 13.39 -13.86
N ASN A 11 -9.20 13.22 -13.70
CA ASN A 11 -8.63 12.69 -12.48
C ASN A 11 -7.34 13.44 -12.11
N SER A 12 -7.36 14.75 -12.27
CA SER A 12 -6.48 15.65 -11.53
C SER A 12 -7.16 15.98 -10.20
N VAL A 13 -7.16 15.03 -9.28
CA VAL A 13 -7.34 15.36 -7.86
C VAL A 13 -6.04 16.04 -7.43
N GLU A 14 -5.88 17.30 -7.80
CA GLU A 14 -5.05 18.22 -7.05
C GLU A 14 -5.72 18.33 -5.68
N ASP A 15 -5.31 17.45 -4.76
CA ASP A 15 -5.71 17.47 -3.36
C ASP A 15 -5.04 18.71 -2.74
N GLU A 16 -5.61 19.87 -3.05
CA GLU A 16 -5.39 21.13 -2.36
C GLU A 16 -5.77 20.87 -0.90
N MET A 17 -4.79 20.42 -0.12
CA MET A 17 -4.97 20.24 1.32
C MET A 17 -5.37 21.59 1.90
N ASP A 18 -6.67 21.75 2.18
CA ASP A 18 -7.23 22.96 2.77
C ASP A 18 -6.35 23.39 3.94
N MET A 19 -5.97 24.66 4.02
CA MET A 19 -5.12 25.20 5.10
C MET A 19 -5.67 24.86 6.50
N ASP A 20 -6.99 24.72 6.61
CA ASP A 20 -7.69 24.26 7.82
C ASP A 20 -7.40 22.79 8.18
N THR A 21 -7.20 21.91 7.19
CA THR A 21 -6.78 20.51 7.42
C THR A 21 -5.33 20.42 7.89
N ILE A 22 -4.45 21.27 7.36
CA ILE A 22 -3.05 21.39 7.81
C ILE A 22 -2.97 21.94 9.23
N SER A 23 -3.79 22.93 9.56
CA SER A 23 -3.91 23.47 10.91
C SER A 23 -4.47 22.43 11.90
N ALA A 24 -5.43 21.62 11.46
CA ALA A 24 -5.98 20.55 12.28
C ALA A 24 -4.95 19.45 12.58
N ILE A 25 -3.99 19.17 11.68
CA ILE A 25 -2.96 18.14 11.89
C ILE A 25 -2.11 18.37 13.14
N ASP A 26 -1.87 19.62 13.56
CA ASP A 26 -1.08 19.93 14.77
C ASP A 26 -1.89 19.83 16.08
N ASP A 27 -3.22 19.66 16.00
CA ASP A 27 -4.04 19.40 17.18
C ASP A 27 -3.97 17.92 17.59
N PRO A 28 -3.44 17.57 18.78
CA PRO A 28 -3.38 16.18 19.24
C PRO A 28 -4.76 15.49 19.28
N GLY A 29 -5.85 16.25 19.45
CA GLY A 29 -7.21 15.71 19.41
C GLY A 29 -7.62 15.19 18.02
N SER A 30 -7.21 15.90 16.96
CA SER A 30 -7.53 15.53 15.58
C SER A 30 -6.76 14.27 15.14
N GLN A 31 -5.48 14.16 15.52
CA GLN A 31 -4.62 13.02 15.15
C GLN A 31 -5.12 11.71 15.77
N LEU A 32 -5.63 11.77 17.00
CA LEU A 32 -6.25 10.62 17.66
C LEU A 32 -7.51 10.18 16.90
N SER A 33 -8.35 11.13 16.47
CA SER A 33 -9.55 10.83 15.69
C SER A 33 -9.23 10.23 14.31
N ALA A 34 -8.17 10.71 13.65
CA ALA A 34 -7.72 10.19 12.36
C ALA A 34 -7.19 8.75 12.50
N LYS A 35 -6.35 8.49 13.50
CA LYS A 35 -5.88 7.13 13.83
C LYS A 35 -7.02 6.19 14.22
N GLU A 36 -8.06 6.70 14.86
CA GLU A 36 -9.25 5.91 15.20
C GLU A 36 -10.01 5.49 13.93
N ARG A 37 -10.19 6.41 12.96
CA ARG A 37 -10.81 6.08 11.66
C ARG A 37 -9.99 5.04 10.89
N GLU A 38 -8.67 5.21 10.84
CA GLU A 38 -7.78 4.24 10.20
C GLU A 38 -7.86 2.86 10.86
N ARG A 39 -7.91 2.82 12.20
CA ARG A 39 -8.09 1.57 12.96
C ARG A 39 -9.42 0.90 12.62
N GLN A 40 -10.51 1.66 12.57
CA GLN A 40 -11.83 1.13 12.22
C GLN A 40 -11.83 0.54 10.80
N LYS A 41 -11.31 1.28 9.82
CA LYS A 41 -11.19 0.79 8.44
C LYS A 41 -10.33 -0.47 8.34
N LEU A 42 -9.21 -0.53 9.08
CA LEU A 42 -8.37 -1.72 9.12
C LEU A 42 -9.11 -2.91 9.75
N GLN A 43 -9.88 -2.68 10.82
CA GLN A 43 -10.68 -3.72 11.46
C GLN A 43 -11.73 -4.29 10.51
N GLU A 44 -12.47 -3.44 9.80
CA GLU A 44 -13.45 -3.85 8.79
C GLU A 44 -12.80 -4.70 7.68
N GLN A 45 -11.62 -4.31 7.21
CA GLN A 45 -10.88 -5.05 6.20
C GLN A 45 -10.41 -6.41 6.71
N ILE A 46 -9.95 -6.49 7.97
CA ILE A 46 -9.58 -7.76 8.61
C ILE A 46 -10.81 -8.67 8.70
N ASP A 47 -11.94 -8.16 9.16
CA ASP A 47 -13.18 -8.93 9.32
C ASP A 47 -13.67 -9.46 7.96
N ALA A 48 -13.64 -8.64 6.91
CA ALA A 48 -13.97 -9.05 5.55
C ALA A 48 -13.02 -10.12 5.01
N PHE A 49 -11.71 -9.99 5.26
CA PHE A 49 -10.71 -10.98 4.87
C PHE A 49 -10.99 -12.34 5.54
N LEU A 50 -11.25 -12.34 6.85
CA LEU A 50 -11.58 -13.55 7.59
C LEU A 50 -12.91 -14.17 7.13
N ALA A 51 -13.93 -13.35 6.89
CA ALA A 51 -15.23 -13.81 6.39
C ALA A 51 -15.14 -14.43 5.00
N SER A 52 -14.26 -13.93 4.14
CA SER A 52 -13.98 -14.51 2.81
C SER A 52 -13.24 -15.84 2.85
N GLY A 53 -12.84 -16.31 4.04
CA GLY A 53 -12.07 -17.55 4.23
C GLY A 53 -10.55 -17.34 4.22
N GLY A 54 -10.07 -16.09 4.33
CA GLY A 54 -8.67 -15.78 4.54
C GLY A 54 -8.20 -16.23 5.94
N GLN A 55 -6.91 -16.58 6.04
CA GLN A 55 -6.29 -17.01 7.31
C GLN A 55 -5.07 -16.13 7.63
N ILE A 56 -4.90 -15.78 8.91
CA ILE A 56 -3.74 -15.03 9.38
C ILE A 56 -2.65 -16.03 9.78
N GLN A 57 -1.47 -15.87 9.20
CA GLN A 57 -0.31 -16.69 9.54
C GLN A 57 0.62 -15.90 10.45
N GLN A 58 1.04 -16.52 11.56
CA GLN A 58 2.07 -15.98 12.42
C GLN A 58 3.45 -16.35 11.85
N ILE A 59 4.29 -15.35 11.61
CA ILE A 59 5.65 -15.52 11.09
C ILE A 59 6.63 -15.17 12.21
N ASP A 60 7.56 -16.08 12.52
CA ASP A 60 8.62 -15.82 13.49
C ASP A 60 9.62 -14.79 12.93
N SER A 61 10.22 -13.98 13.82
CA SER A 61 11.11 -12.87 13.44
C SER A 61 12.35 -13.28 12.63
N ASN A 62 12.71 -14.56 12.60
CA ASN A 62 13.90 -15.08 11.92
C ASN A 62 13.56 -15.85 10.63
N VAL A 63 12.31 -15.80 10.15
CA VAL A 63 11.93 -16.43 8.88
C VAL A 63 12.32 -15.50 7.73
N ILE A 64 13.40 -15.85 7.05
CA ILE A 64 13.80 -15.25 5.78
C ILE A 64 13.36 -16.25 4.70
N ALA A 65 12.46 -15.84 3.80
CA ALA A 65 12.10 -16.66 2.65
C ALA A 65 13.37 -16.91 1.80
N ASP A 66 13.71 -18.19 1.58
CA ASP A 66 14.90 -18.75 0.92
C ASP A 66 16.12 -17.80 0.82
N PRO A 67 17.20 -18.00 1.59
CA PRO A 67 18.37 -17.13 1.53
C PRO A 67 18.86 -16.96 0.08
N PRO A 68 19.35 -15.76 -0.30
CA PRO A 68 19.78 -15.50 -1.67
C PRO A 68 20.80 -16.55 -2.12
N LYS A 69 20.47 -17.27 -3.20
CA LYS A 69 21.33 -18.32 -3.73
C LYS A 69 22.63 -17.71 -4.22
N LYS A 70 23.74 -18.42 -3.99
CA LYS A 70 25.05 -18.01 -4.51
C LYS A 70 24.94 -17.81 -6.03
N PRO A 71 25.45 -16.70 -6.58
CA PRO A 71 25.52 -16.54 -8.02
C PRO A 71 26.50 -17.58 -8.58
N GLU A 72 26.06 -18.35 -9.58
CA GLU A 72 26.96 -19.18 -10.38
C GLU A 72 27.88 -18.27 -11.19
N SER A 73 29.19 -18.34 -10.94
CA SER A 73 30.19 -17.57 -11.67
C SER A 73 30.44 -18.23 -13.04
N ASN A 74 29.69 -17.81 -14.06
CA ASN A 74 29.97 -18.20 -15.46
C ASN A 74 31.11 -17.40 -16.11
N TYR A 75 31.87 -16.63 -15.32
CA TYR A 75 33.04 -15.90 -15.83
C TYR A 75 34.19 -16.89 -16.12
N GLY A 76 34.62 -16.96 -17.38
CA GLY A 76 35.68 -17.88 -17.85
C GLY A 76 35.20 -19.14 -18.57
N GLY A 77 33.87 -19.32 -18.76
CA GLY A 77 33.31 -20.42 -19.58
C GLY A 77 33.26 -20.13 -21.08
N GLN A 78 33.55 -18.89 -21.50
CA GLN A 78 33.74 -18.57 -22.91
C GLN A 78 35.23 -18.76 -23.26
N PRO A 79 35.57 -19.60 -24.26
CA PRO A 79 36.93 -19.70 -24.74
C PRO A 79 37.38 -18.35 -25.32
N ILE A 80 38.60 -17.93 -24.97
CA ILE A 80 39.28 -16.77 -25.56
C ILE A 80 39.89 -17.11 -26.93
#